data_AF-A0A248SPI9-F1
#
_entry.id   AF-A0A248SPI9-F1
#
_cell.length_a   1.000
_cell.length_b   1.000
_cell.length_c   1.000
_cell.angle_alpha   90.00
_cell.angle_beta   90.00
_cell.angle_gamma   90.00
#
_symmetry.space_group_name_H-M   'P 1'
#
loop_
_entity.id
_entity.type
_entity.pdbx_description
1 polymer ?
#
loop_
_entity_poly.entity_id
_entity_poly.type
_entity_poly.pdbx_seq_one_letter_code
_entity_poly.pdbx_strand_id
1 'polypeptide(L)'
;MITEIFERLFLNNSRGSRGDVKKRLKLVLAHDRSTLNASTLEKLRKEILLVVSKYVELDTESLEFSIKTDSRMTALIANLPIRRILPSEIIS
;
A
#
# COMPACT_ATOMS: atom_id res chain seq x y z
N MET A 1 -14.09 -12.27 -6.22
CA MET A 1 -13.07 -11.87 -7.21
C MET A 1 -12.15 -10.83 -6.60
N ILE A 2 -10.89 -10.76 -7.02
CA ILE A 2 -9.92 -9.79 -6.48
C ILE A 2 -10.34 -8.33 -6.77
N THR A 3 -11.13 -8.10 -7.83
CA THR A 3 -11.79 -6.83 -8.19
C THR A 3 -12.71 -6.29 -7.08
N GLU A 4 -13.48 -7.15 -6.42
CA GLU A 4 -14.35 -6.74 -5.29
C GLU A 4 -13.54 -6.24 -4.09
N ILE A 5 -12.31 -6.73 -3.92
CA ILE A 5 -11.41 -6.27 -2.85
C ILE A 5 -10.93 -4.85 -3.16
N PHE A 6 -10.58 -4.55 -4.41
CA PHE A 6 -10.23 -3.19 -4.82
C PHE A 6 -11.39 -2.23 -4.53
N GLU A 7 -12.60 -2.57 -4.98
CA GLU A 7 -13.78 -1.73 -4.76
C GLU A 7 -14.04 -1.51 -3.26
N ARG A 8 -14.01 -2.56 -2.44
CA ARG A 8 -14.17 -2.43 -0.98
C ARG A 8 -13.06 -1.62 -0.32
N LEU A 9 -11.82 -1.71 -0.80
CA LEU A 9 -10.68 -0.95 -0.28
C LEU A 9 -10.80 0.55 -0.57
N PHE A 10 -11.31 0.93 -1.74
CA PHE A 10 -11.45 2.34 -2.15
C PHE A 10 -12.76 2.99 -1.70
N LEU A 11 -13.88 2.25 -1.62
CA LEU A 11 -15.20 2.80 -1.28
C LEU A 11 -15.36 3.16 0.20
N ASN A 12 -14.57 2.58 1.11
CA ASN A 12 -14.74 2.79 2.56
C ASN A 12 -14.16 4.13 3.10
N ASN A 13 -13.69 5.03 2.23
CA ASN A 13 -13.04 6.29 2.63
C ASN A 13 -13.98 7.52 2.64
N SER A 14 -15.25 7.40 2.25
CA SER A 14 -16.14 8.57 2.08
C SER A 14 -16.91 8.98 3.36
N ARG A 15 -16.65 8.39 4.53
CA ARG A 15 -17.42 8.65 5.78
C ARG A 15 -16.57 8.94 7.03
N GLY A 16 -15.42 9.58 6.87
CA GLY A 16 -14.60 10.06 7.99
C GLY A 16 -14.84 11.53 8.26
N SER A 17 -15.51 11.85 9.37
CA SER A 17 -15.78 13.21 9.84
C SER A 17 -14.52 14.08 9.87
N ARG A 18 -14.70 15.31 9.38
CA ARG A 18 -13.83 16.48 9.41
C ARG A 18 -13.16 16.63 10.80
N GLY A 19 -11.89 16.28 10.94
CA GLY A 19 -11.12 16.56 12.16
C GLY A 19 -9.74 15.90 12.24
N ASP A 20 -9.67 14.59 12.00
CA ASP A 20 -8.45 13.82 12.34
C ASP A 20 -8.19 12.69 11.32
N VAL A 21 -8.18 13.05 10.03
CA VAL A 21 -7.86 12.08 8.98
C VAL A 21 -6.36 11.81 9.02
N LYS A 22 -5.95 10.88 9.89
CA LYS A 22 -4.68 10.16 9.76
C LYS A 22 -4.60 9.69 8.31
N LYS A 23 -3.77 10.34 7.49
CA LYS A 23 -3.66 10.03 6.07
C LYS A 23 -3.18 8.58 5.96
N ARG A 24 -3.91 7.72 5.24
CA ARG A 24 -3.56 6.31 5.04
C ARG A 24 -3.32 6.08 3.55
N LEU A 25 -2.12 5.65 3.19
CA LEU A 25 -1.79 5.27 1.83
C LEU A 25 -2.14 3.79 1.64
N LYS A 26 -3.09 3.51 0.75
CA LYS A 26 -3.46 2.15 0.35
C LYS A 26 -2.82 1.88 -1.01
N LEU A 27 -1.93 0.91 -1.06
CA LEU A 27 -1.29 0.46 -2.30
C LEU A 27 -1.80 -0.95 -2.62
N VAL A 28 -2.19 -1.18 -3.86
CA VAL A 28 -2.51 -2.52 -4.33
C VAL A 28 -1.81 -2.77 -5.65
N LEU A 29 -0.93 -3.77 -5.65
CA LEU A 29 -0.29 -4.30 -6.85
C LEU A 29 -1.02 -5.56 -7.27
N ALA A 30 -1.31 -5.67 -8.55
CA ALA A 30 -2.12 -6.72 -9.12
C ALA A 30 -1.44 -7.26 -10.37
N HIS A 31 -1.21 -8.58 -10.42
CA HIS A 31 -0.37 -9.17 -11.46
C HIS A 31 -0.79 -10.59 -11.83
N ASP A 32 -0.60 -10.98 -13.09
CA ASP A 32 -0.92 -12.33 -13.58
C ASP A 32 0.02 -13.39 -12.98
N ARG A 33 -0.55 -14.53 -12.56
CA ARG A 33 0.15 -15.62 -11.87
C ARG A 33 1.38 -16.15 -12.62
N SER A 34 1.42 -16.03 -13.95
CA SER A 34 2.51 -16.60 -14.77
C SER A 34 3.83 -15.83 -14.71
N THR A 35 3.88 -14.62 -14.15
CA THR A 35 4.98 -13.68 -14.46
C THR A 35 5.78 -13.16 -13.26
N LEU A 36 5.26 -13.24 -12.02
CA LEU A 36 6.01 -12.80 -10.82
C LEU A 36 6.01 -13.89 -9.75
N ASN A 37 7.21 -14.32 -9.38
CA ASN A 37 7.41 -15.21 -8.24
C ASN A 37 7.31 -14.42 -6.91
N ALA A 38 7.05 -15.13 -5.80
CA ALA A 38 6.89 -14.52 -4.47
C ALA A 38 8.13 -13.72 -4.02
N SER A 39 9.33 -14.12 -4.45
CA SER A 39 10.59 -13.43 -4.15
C SER A 39 10.65 -12.05 -4.81
N THR A 40 10.21 -11.93 -6.06
CA THR A 40 10.16 -10.65 -6.79
C THR A 40 9.09 -9.73 -6.19
N LEU A 41 7.95 -10.27 -5.76
CA LEU A 41 6.92 -9.49 -5.03
C LEU A 41 7.47 -8.93 -3.71
N GLU A 42 8.25 -9.71 -2.96
CA GLU A 42 8.91 -9.24 -1.75
C GLU A 42 9.97 -8.17 -2.03
N LYS A 43 10.72 -8.30 -3.13
CA LYS A 43 11.67 -7.24 -3.55
C LYS A 43 10.95 -5.94 -3.90
N LEU A 44 9.90 -6.01 -4.72
CA LEU A 44 9.07 -4.85 -5.08
C LEU A 44 8.45 -4.20 -3.84
N ARG A 45 7.94 -5.00 -2.90
CA ARG A 45 7.41 -4.50 -1.63
C ARG A 45 8.45 -3.66 -0.88
N LYS A 46 9.68 -4.17 -0.75
CA LYS A 46 10.77 -3.48 -0.06
C LYS A 46 11.17 -2.19 -0.77
N GLU A 47 11.27 -2.22 -2.10
CA GLU A 47 11.63 -1.03 -2.89
C GLU A 47 10.56 0.06 -2.80
N ILE A 48 9.29 -0.30 -2.91
CA ILE A 48 8.20 0.67 -2.78
C ILE A 48 8.17 1.25 -1.37
N LEU A 49 8.37 0.43 -0.34
CA LEU A 49 8.44 0.92 1.04
C LEU A 49 9.58 1.93 1.20
N LEU A 50 10.76 1.63 0.66
CA LEU A 50 11.92 2.53 0.69
C LEU A 50 11.62 3.86 -0.01
N VAL A 51 11.00 3.82 -1.20
CA VAL A 51 10.64 5.03 -1.95
C VAL A 51 9.60 5.86 -1.19
N VAL A 52 8.54 5.22 -0.68
CA VAL A 52 7.48 5.91 0.08
C VAL A 52 8.06 6.56 1.34
N SER A 53 8.94 5.86 2.07
CA SER A 53 9.62 6.40 3.27
C SER A 53 10.49 7.64 3.00
N LYS A 54 10.88 7.93 1.75
CA LYS A 54 11.58 9.18 1.40
C LYS A 54 10.67 10.41 1.45
N TYR A 55 9.37 10.23 1.25
CA TYR A 55 8.39 11.32 1.16
C TYR A 55 7.46 11.38 2.38
N VAL A 56 7.29 10.26 3.09
CA VAL A 56 6.39 10.16 4.23
C VAL A 56 7.02 9.39 5.38
N GLU A 57 6.81 9.86 6.60
CA GLU A 57 7.12 9.11 7.81
C GLU A 57 6.00 8.07 8.01
N LEU A 58 6.34 6.80 7.85
CA LEU A 58 5.41 5.69 8.01
C LEU A 58 5.40 5.18 9.44
N ASP A 59 4.23 4.77 9.92
CA ASP A 59 4.13 4.04 11.18
C ASP A 59 4.45 2.55 10.94
N THR A 60 5.67 2.15 11.27
CA THR A 60 6.14 0.76 11.08
C THR A 60 5.43 -0.24 11.99
N GLU A 61 4.84 0.20 13.10
CA GLU A 61 4.16 -0.68 14.06
C GLU A 61 2.74 -1.04 13.58
N SER A 62 2.12 -0.16 12.80
CA SER A 62 0.76 -0.32 12.26
C SER A 62 0.74 -0.68 10.76
N LEU A 63 1.88 -1.02 10.20
CA LEU A 63 2.08 -1.34 8.79
C LEU A 63 1.49 -2.73 8.49
N GLU A 64 0.54 -2.83 7.56
CA GLU A 64 -0.08 -4.11 7.21
C GLU A 64 0.17 -4.44 5.74
N PHE A 65 0.64 -5.66 5.49
CA PHE A 65 0.81 -6.22 4.15
C PHE A 65 0.03 -7.52 4.01
N SER A 66 -0.65 -7.70 2.89
CA SER A 66 -1.42 -8.89 2.56
C SER A 66 -1.14 -9.29 1.13
N ILE A 67 -0.58 -10.49 0.94
CA ILE A 67 -0.47 -11.10 -0.39
C ILE A 67 -1.67 -12.03 -0.55
N LYS A 68 -2.46 -11.82 -1.60
CA LYS A 68 -3.57 -12.69 -1.98
C LYS A 68 -3.33 -13.28 -3.34
N THR A 69 -3.40 -14.60 -3.42
CA THR A 69 -3.27 -15.33 -4.68
C THR A 69 -4.61 -15.98 -4.99
N ASP A 70 -5.18 -15.64 -6.14
CA ASP A 70 -6.32 -16.32 -6.76
C ASP A 70 -5.80 -17.18 -7.93
N SER A 71 -6.62 -18.12 -8.40
CA SER A 71 -6.41 -19.03 -9.52
C SER A 71 -5.71 -18.41 -10.74
N ARG A 72 -5.95 -17.13 -11.05
CA ARG A 72 -5.38 -16.40 -12.19
C ARG A 72 -4.48 -15.21 -11.84
N MET A 73 -4.42 -14.78 -10.58
CA MET A 73 -3.87 -13.47 -10.25
C MET A 73 -3.31 -13.39 -8.83
N THR A 74 -2.15 -12.76 -8.70
CA THR A 74 -1.54 -12.45 -7.42
C THR A 74 -1.66 -10.95 -7.16
N ALA A 75 -2.17 -10.57 -5.98
CA ALA A 75 -2.20 -9.19 -5.53
C ALA A 75 -1.41 -9.01 -4.24
N LEU A 76 -0.62 -7.93 -4.17
CA LEU A 76 -0.02 -7.42 -2.93
C LEU A 76 -0.79 -6.18 -2.51
N ILE A 77 -1.42 -6.25 -1.35
CA ILE A 77 -2.14 -5.14 -0.71
C ILE A 77 -1.27 -4.65 0.44
N ALA A 78 -1.00 -3.34 0.46
CA ALA A 78 -0.27 -2.69 1.55
C ALA A 78 -1.10 -1.53 2.11
N ASN A 79 -1.28 -1.53 3.41
CA ASN A 79 -1.87 -0.43 4.15
C ASN A 79 -0.76 0.27 4.93
N LEU A 80 -0.43 1.46 4.47
CA LEU A 80 0.70 2.26 4.96
C LEU A 80 0.14 3.48 5.72
N PRO A 81 0.01 3.39 7.06
CA PRO A 81 -0.36 4.53 7.88
C PRO A 81 0.73 5.61 7.83
N ILE A 82 0.34 6.81 7.43
CA ILE A 82 1.25 7.97 7.38
C ILE A 82 1.17 8.69 8.73
N ARG A 83 2.31 8.83 9.41
CA ARG A 83 2.47 9.68 10.60
C ARG A 83 2.54 11.14 10.21
N ARG A 84 3.42 11.48 9.25
CA ARG A 84 3.50 12.82 8.64
C ARG A 84 4.09 12.77 7.24
N ILE A 85 3.86 13.83 6.48
CA ILE A 85 4.53 14.06 5.19
C ILE A 85 5.82 14.82 5.48
N LEU A 86 6.92 14.40 4.88
CA LEU A 86 8.20 15.10 4.99
C LEU A 86 8.16 16.34 4.09
N PRO A 87 8.52 17.55 4.58
CA PRO A 87 8.62 18.73 3.73
C PRO A 87 9.66 18.49 2.63
N SER A 88 9.32 18.87 1.40
CA SER A 88 10.13 18.66 0.19
C SER A 88 11.42 19.51 0.13
N GLU A 89 11.84 20.15 1.22
CA GLU A 89 12.97 21.11 1.24
C GLU A 89 14.35 20.52 1.54
N ILE A 90 14.50 19.20 1.68
CA ILE A 90 15.81 18.57 2.00
C ILE A 90 16.33 17.66 0.87
N ILE A 91 16.02 18.01 -0.38
CA ILE A 91 16.72 17.42 -1.53
C ILE A 91 17.48 18.55 -2.22
N SER A 92 18.59 18.95 -1.60
CA SER A 92 19.63 19.79 -2.20
C SER A 92 20.93 19.03 -2.29
#